data_AF-A0A813R8L8-F1
#
_entry.id   AF-A0A813R8L8-F1
#
_cell.length_a   1.000
_cell.length_b   1.000
_cell.length_c   1.000
_cell.angle_alpha   90.00
_cell.angle_beta   90.00
_cell.angle_gamma   90.00
#
_symmetry.space_group_name_H-M   'P 1'
#
loop_
_entity.id
_entity.type
_entity.pdbx_description
1 polymer ?
#
loop_
_entity_poly.entity_id
_entity_poly.type
_entity_poly.pdbx_seq_one_letter_code
_entity_poly.pdbx_strand_id
1 'polypeptide(L)'
;MTAKPLFNINEPIFALHQGKTYKAKILDSKVDEDTNEWQYYIHYDGWNKKWDTWAQADVLQKRTDKTEELFNKMNATIKKSDSRKSSSNKTPNKRSTISQNDTSLQIQMHAADDSHDSSSTTATSKENNKRTRKRQRTDSVEKLKTFENKVVIEIKLPDEIKMCLSRDWHLINNEHKLLIIPCQPTVEEITNLYRQSKSNKQKPIEAEHTNHFAESIVTYFDTALSTMLLYAVERTQYKEIQQSHGLGDKIQPSNVYGIVHLLRLMSQLGSILAYSPLEQTEVDFLLVHIDDFNRFLEKNIKTWVNDDHYQNAAGGINSIIQ
;
A
#
# COMPACT_ATOMS: atom_id res chain seq x y z
N MET A 1 2.49 -10.03 -30.40
CA MET A 1 3.44 -8.92 -30.24
C MET A 1 3.87 -8.92 -28.79
N THR A 2 5.15 -9.16 -28.49
CA THR A 2 5.65 -9.15 -27.11
C THR A 2 5.58 -7.73 -26.54
N ALA A 3 4.96 -7.59 -25.36
CA ALA A 3 4.85 -6.30 -24.68
C ALA A 3 6.25 -5.75 -24.39
N LYS A 4 6.49 -4.46 -24.65
CA LYS A 4 7.80 -3.83 -24.40
C LYS A 4 7.99 -3.58 -22.90
N PRO A 5 9.22 -3.69 -22.37
CA PRO A 5 9.50 -3.34 -20.98
C PRO A 5 9.25 -1.84 -20.75
N LEU A 6 8.67 -1.51 -19.59
CA LEU A 6 8.36 -0.14 -19.16
C LEU A 6 9.62 0.62 -18.69
N PHE A 7 10.59 -0.11 -18.13
CA PHE A 7 11.86 0.42 -17.65
C PHE A 7 13.02 -0.32 -18.30
N ASN A 8 14.12 0.38 -18.53
CA ASN A 8 15.34 -0.19 -19.09
C ASN A 8 16.29 -0.62 -17.98
N ILE A 9 17.13 -1.61 -18.28
CA ILE A 9 18.26 -1.95 -17.41
C ILE A 9 19.15 -0.72 -17.23
N ASN A 10 19.60 -0.50 -16.00
CA ASN A 10 20.32 0.68 -15.53
C ASN A 10 19.51 1.99 -15.45
N GLU A 11 18.20 1.98 -15.71
CA GLU A 11 17.37 3.16 -15.56
C GLU A 11 17.25 3.57 -14.08
N PRO A 12 17.53 4.84 -13.73
CA PRO A 12 17.31 5.34 -12.38
C PRO A 12 15.83 5.54 -12.12
N ILE A 13 15.36 5.03 -10.99
CA ILE A 13 13.94 5.01 -10.62
C ILE A 13 13.77 5.39 -9.15
N PHE A 14 12.51 5.65 -8.79
CA PHE A 14 12.05 5.67 -7.42
C PHE A 14 11.27 4.38 -7.15
N ALA A 15 11.56 3.69 -6.05
CA ALA A 15 10.91 2.46 -5.63
C ALA A 15 10.19 2.65 -4.30
N LEU A 16 8.96 2.16 -4.21
CA LEU A 16 8.18 2.16 -2.96
C LEU A 16 8.52 0.92 -2.14
N HIS A 17 9.00 1.12 -0.92
CA HIS A 17 9.26 0.05 0.04
C HIS A 17 8.70 0.41 1.42
N GLN A 18 7.81 -0.43 1.96
CA GLN A 18 7.16 -0.22 3.26
C GLN A 18 6.52 1.18 3.41
N GLY A 19 5.84 1.65 2.36
CA GLY A 19 5.17 2.95 2.35
C GLY A 19 6.08 4.16 2.22
N LYS A 20 7.39 3.97 2.00
CA LYS A 20 8.37 5.04 1.76
C LYS A 20 9.01 4.89 0.39
N THR A 21 9.23 6.02 -0.26
CA THR A 21 9.88 6.05 -1.57
C THR A 21 11.40 6.17 -1.39
N TYR A 22 12.16 5.38 -2.14
CA TYR A 22 13.61 5.38 -2.14
C TYR A 22 14.16 5.54 -3.56
N LYS A 23 15.36 6.12 -3.68
CA LYS A 23 16.10 6.10 -4.94
C LYS A 23 16.63 4.69 -5.19
N ALA A 24 16.50 4.21 -6.42
CA ALA A 24 16.93 2.89 -6.81
C ALA A 24 17.28 2.84 -8.32
N LYS A 25 17.77 1.69 -8.76
CA LYS A 25 18.16 1.44 -10.15
C LYS A 25 17.72 0.05 -10.60
N ILE A 26 17.27 -0.05 -11.85
CA ILE A 26 16.96 -1.34 -12.47
C ILE A 26 18.26 -2.11 -12.77
N LEU A 27 18.36 -3.34 -12.28
CA LEU A 27 19.46 -4.26 -12.56
C LEU A 27 19.08 -5.29 -13.62
N ASP A 28 17.84 -5.77 -13.62
CA ASP A 28 17.36 -6.78 -14.56
C ASP A 28 15.84 -6.65 -14.80
N SER A 29 15.32 -7.29 -15.84
CA SER A 29 13.91 -7.32 -16.19
C SER A 29 13.51 -8.64 -16.82
N LYS A 30 12.39 -9.22 -16.38
CA LYS A 30 11.82 -10.45 -16.94
C LYS A 30 10.30 -10.33 -17.07
N VAL A 31 9.72 -11.17 -17.92
CA VAL A 31 8.27 -11.39 -17.93
C VAL A 31 7.99 -12.58 -17.02
N ASP A 32 7.08 -12.40 -16.08
CA ASP A 32 6.59 -13.45 -15.20
C ASP A 32 5.71 -14.42 -16.01
N GLU A 33 6.03 -15.72 -15.96
CA GLU A 33 5.41 -16.73 -16.83
C GLU A 33 3.94 -17.01 -16.48
N ASP A 34 3.56 -16.83 -15.21
CA ASP A 34 2.22 -17.11 -14.71
C ASP A 34 1.27 -15.93 -14.96
N THR A 35 1.76 -14.71 -14.79
CA THR A 35 0.97 -13.47 -14.92
C THR A 35 1.12 -12.80 -16.29
N ASN A 36 2.16 -13.14 -17.04
CA ASN A 36 2.56 -12.48 -18.30
C ASN A 36 2.82 -10.96 -18.11
N GLU A 37 3.24 -10.56 -16.91
CA GLU A 37 3.55 -9.18 -16.52
C GLU A 37 5.06 -8.95 -16.36
N TRP A 38 5.52 -7.70 -16.50
CA TRP A 38 6.94 -7.37 -16.32
C TRP A 38 7.31 -7.24 -14.85
N GLN A 39 8.36 -7.95 -14.44
CA GLN A 39 9.05 -7.78 -13.17
C GLN A 39 10.45 -7.21 -13.40
N TYR A 40 10.92 -6.40 -12.44
CA TYR A 40 12.20 -5.75 -12.49
C TYR A 40 13.00 -6.05 -11.22
N TYR A 41 14.26 -6.44 -11.37
CA TYR A 41 15.17 -6.59 -10.25
C TYR A 41 15.79 -5.23 -9.95
N ILE A 42 15.65 -4.76 -8.70
CA ILE A 42 16.04 -3.40 -8.32
C ILE A 42 17.09 -3.39 -7.21
N HIS A 43 17.96 -2.40 -7.25
CA HIS A 43 18.91 -2.08 -6.19
C HIS A 43 18.63 -0.69 -5.61
N TYR A 44 18.52 -0.60 -4.29
CA TYR A 44 18.28 0.67 -3.59
C TYR A 44 19.58 1.42 -3.34
N ASP A 45 19.58 2.73 -3.62
CA ASP A 45 20.75 3.59 -3.44
C ASP A 45 21.16 3.62 -1.95
N GLY A 46 22.39 3.17 -1.67
CA GLY A 46 22.96 3.15 -0.31
C GLY A 46 22.54 1.96 0.55
N TRP A 47 21.83 0.98 -0.02
CA TRP A 47 21.45 -0.25 0.69
C TRP A 47 22.41 -1.39 0.37
N ASN A 48 22.45 -2.39 1.24
CA ASN A 48 23.20 -3.62 0.99
C ASN A 48 22.48 -4.47 -0.08
N LYS A 49 23.23 -5.08 -1.01
CA LYS A 49 22.74 -5.99 -2.06
C LYS A 49 21.80 -7.10 -1.58
N LYS A 50 21.89 -7.51 -0.30
CA LYS A 50 20.95 -8.49 0.27
C LYS A 50 19.48 -8.02 0.26
N TRP A 51 19.24 -6.72 0.05
CA TRP A 51 17.92 -6.12 -0.06
C TRP A 51 17.44 -5.94 -1.50
N ASP A 52 18.23 -6.35 -2.49
CA ASP A 52 17.85 -6.30 -3.89
C ASP A 52 16.73 -7.31 -4.12
N THR A 53 15.63 -6.84 -4.72
CA THR A 53 14.39 -7.62 -4.84
C THR A 53 13.79 -7.47 -6.23
N TRP A 54 13.00 -8.45 -6.63
CA TRP A 54 12.08 -8.30 -7.76
C TRP A 54 10.88 -7.44 -7.34
N ALA A 55 10.49 -6.53 -8.22
CA ALA A 55 9.39 -5.60 -8.04
C ALA A 55 8.55 -5.51 -9.33
N GLN A 56 7.24 -5.32 -9.17
CA GLN A 56 6.33 -5.05 -10.27
C GLN A 56 6.40 -3.58 -10.71
N ALA A 57 5.89 -3.26 -11.89
CA ALA A 57 5.96 -1.91 -12.45
C ALA A 57 5.16 -0.85 -11.65
N ASP A 58 4.15 -1.27 -10.89
CA ASP A 58 3.23 -0.43 -10.11
C ASP A 58 3.90 0.26 -8.91
N VAL A 59 4.93 -0.37 -8.33
CA VAL A 59 5.72 0.16 -7.21
C VAL A 59 6.96 0.94 -7.66
N LEU A 60 7.15 1.14 -8.96
CA LEU A 60 8.30 1.81 -9.57
C LEU A 60 7.88 3.08 -10.31
N GLN A 61 8.70 4.12 -10.22
CA GLN A 61 8.47 5.39 -10.92
C GLN A 61 9.75 5.90 -11.58
N LYS A 62 9.65 6.38 -12.83
CA LYS A 62 10.81 6.94 -13.54
C LYS A 62 11.31 8.20 -12.86
N ARG A 63 12.62 8.36 -12.78
CA ARG A 63 13.24 9.57 -12.25
C ARG A 63 13.27 10.66 -13.32
N THR A 64 12.38 11.63 -13.14
CA THR A 64 12.27 12.89 -13.88
C THR A 64 12.43 14.07 -12.93
N ASP A 65 12.73 15.26 -13.44
CA ASP A 65 12.92 16.47 -12.62
C ASP A 65 11.75 16.71 -11.65
N LYS A 66 10.51 16.53 -12.12
CA LYS A 66 9.30 16.68 -11.31
C LYS A 66 9.18 15.63 -10.20
N THR A 67 9.45 14.36 -10.53
CA THR A 67 9.41 13.28 -9.52
C THR A 67 10.51 13.42 -8.48
N GLU A 68 11.65 14.03 -8.86
CA GLU A 68 12.75 14.32 -7.96
C GLU A 68 12.40 15.46 -6.99
N GLU A 69 11.74 16.52 -7.46
CA GLU A 69 11.19 17.57 -6.60
C GLU A 69 10.18 17.02 -5.59
N LEU A 70 9.26 16.15 -6.03
CA LEU A 70 8.27 15.49 -5.17
C LEU A 70 8.93 14.63 -4.09
N PHE A 71 9.93 13.82 -4.47
CA PHE A 71 10.72 13.02 -3.52
C PHE A 71 11.41 13.89 -2.46
N ASN A 72 12.03 15.01 -2.88
CA ASN A 72 12.70 15.92 -1.98
C ASN A 72 11.72 16.59 -0.99
N LYS A 73 10.53 16.99 -1.46
CA LYS A 73 9.47 17.57 -0.63
C LYS A 73 8.92 16.57 0.39
N MET A 74 8.70 15.32 0.00
CA MET A 74 8.21 14.26 0.87
C MET A 74 9.23 13.95 1.99
N ASN A 75 10.51 13.80 1.64
CA ASN A 75 11.57 13.56 2.62
C ASN A 75 11.84 14.76 3.55
N ALA A 76 11.70 15.99 3.06
CA ALA A 76 11.81 17.19 3.91
C ALA A 76 10.68 17.27 4.95
N THR A 77 9.49 16.80 4.62
CA THR A 77 8.33 16.80 5.52
C THR A 77 8.50 15.74 6.63
N ILE A 78 9.00 14.54 6.29
CA ILE A 78 9.31 13.47 7.25
C ILE A 78 10.37 13.93 8.26
N LYS A 79 11.44 14.60 7.81
CA LYS A 79 12.46 15.16 8.72
C LYS A 79 11.91 16.23 9.67
N LYS A 80 10.92 17.01 9.24
CA LYS A 80 10.26 18.02 10.10
C LYS A 80 9.36 17.36 11.15
N SER A 81 8.69 16.25 10.86
CA SER A 81 7.87 15.53 11.85
C SER A 81 8.70 14.83 12.93
N ASP A 82 9.87 14.28 12.58
CA ASP A 82 10.76 13.64 13.56
C ASP A 82 11.41 14.65 14.52
N SER A 83 11.71 15.87 14.04
CA SER A 83 12.30 16.92 14.90
C SER A 83 11.33 17.43 15.99
N ARG A 84 10.01 17.37 15.77
CA ARG A 84 8.98 17.80 16.74
C ARG A 84 8.72 16.81 17.87
N LYS A 85 9.23 15.57 17.79
CA LYS A 85 9.13 14.58 18.89
C LYS A 85 10.25 14.69 19.93
N SER A 86 11.23 15.59 19.75
CA SER A 86 12.38 15.72 20.68
C SER A 86 12.28 16.84 21.73
N SER A 87 11.19 17.60 21.78
CA SER A 87 11.06 18.76 22.67
C SER A 87 9.85 18.71 23.62
N SER A 88 9.71 17.63 24.41
CA SER A 88 8.98 17.71 25.69
C SER A 88 9.41 16.59 26.65
N ASN A 89 10.44 16.86 27.46
CA ASN A 89 10.42 16.64 28.92
C ASN A 89 11.82 16.88 29.49
N LYS A 90 12.01 18.08 30.05
CA LYS A 90 13.03 18.36 31.06
C LYS A 90 12.32 18.53 32.41
N THR A 91 12.93 17.98 33.46
CA THR A 91 13.02 18.39 34.89
C THR A 91 12.98 17.15 35.84
N PRO A 92 13.39 17.21 37.13
CA PRO A 92 14.77 16.88 37.52
C PRO A 92 14.91 15.93 38.75
N ASN A 93 16.06 15.25 38.84
CA ASN A 93 16.84 14.90 40.06
C ASN A 93 16.26 13.94 41.15
N LYS A 94 16.88 12.75 41.34
CA LYS A 94 17.70 12.37 42.53
C LYS A 94 18.10 10.87 42.58
N ARG A 95 19.42 10.68 42.46
CA ARG A 95 20.36 9.72 43.09
C ARG A 95 19.82 8.57 44.00
N SER A 96 20.18 7.33 43.66
CA SER A 96 20.78 6.34 44.58
C SER A 96 21.63 5.32 43.80
N THR A 97 22.68 4.83 44.47
CA THR A 97 23.87 4.11 43.97
C THR A 97 23.80 2.59 44.21
N ILE A 98 24.70 1.85 43.54
CA ILE A 98 25.16 0.43 43.71
C ILE A 98 24.50 -0.53 42.70
N SER A 99 25.17 -1.43 41.97
CA SER A 99 26.59 -1.71 41.61
C SER A 99 26.57 -2.94 40.68
N GLN A 100 27.40 -2.94 39.61
CA GLN A 100 28.03 -4.11 38.92
C GLN A 100 27.10 -5.11 38.18
N ASN A 101 27.37 -5.62 36.97
CA ASN A 101 28.59 -5.81 36.18
C ASN A 101 28.27 -6.01 34.67
N ASP A 102 29.20 -5.53 33.83
CA ASP A 102 29.74 -6.09 32.56
C ASP A 102 28.79 -6.77 31.54
N THR A 103 28.79 -6.42 30.25
CA THR A 103 29.98 -6.42 29.38
C THR A 103 29.71 -5.55 28.15
N SER A 104 30.69 -4.73 27.79
CA SER A 104 30.69 -3.89 26.59
C SER A 104 31.79 -4.36 25.65
N LEU A 105 31.51 -4.39 24.35
CA LEU A 105 32.52 -4.32 23.30
C LEU A 105 32.12 -3.22 22.32
N GLN A 106 32.74 -2.06 22.54
CA GLN A 106 32.94 -1.03 21.53
C GLN A 106 34.04 -1.48 20.57
N ILE A 107 33.86 -1.26 19.27
CA ILE A 107 34.97 -1.05 18.35
C ILE A 107 34.70 0.25 17.60
N GLN A 108 35.46 1.29 17.99
CA GLN A 108 35.77 2.46 17.16
C GLN A 108 36.79 2.06 16.10
N MET A 109 36.69 2.64 14.90
CA MET A 109 37.87 3.02 14.10
C MET A 109 37.59 4.31 13.30
N HIS A 110 38.32 5.38 13.65
CA HIS A 110 38.84 6.42 12.75
C HIS A 110 39.91 5.77 11.83
N ALA A 111 40.41 6.25 10.70
CA ALA A 111 40.47 7.49 9.90
C ALA A 111 40.62 7.00 8.41
N ALA A 112 40.78 7.76 7.32
CA ALA A 112 41.44 9.03 7.09
C ALA A 112 41.06 9.59 5.70
N ASP A 113 41.21 10.90 5.63
CA ASP A 113 41.38 11.77 4.46
C ASP A 113 42.64 11.38 3.66
N ASP A 114 42.56 11.37 2.34
CA ASP A 114 43.73 11.69 1.50
C ASP A 114 43.30 12.20 0.12
N SER A 115 43.85 13.35 -0.21
CA SER A 115 43.70 14.11 -1.44
C SER A 115 44.81 13.74 -2.42
N HIS A 116 44.50 13.51 -3.70
CA HIS A 116 45.49 13.71 -4.75
C HIS A 116 44.89 14.23 -6.05
N ASP A 117 45.42 15.38 -6.44
CA ASP A 117 45.37 16.10 -7.70
C ASP A 117 46.09 15.34 -8.82
N SER A 118 45.52 15.37 -10.04
CA SER A 118 46.28 15.38 -11.29
C SER A 118 45.39 15.72 -12.49
N SER A 119 45.98 16.48 -13.40
CA SER A 119 45.37 17.31 -14.43
C SER A 119 45.71 16.82 -15.86
N SER A 120 45.03 17.43 -16.85
CA SER A 120 45.25 17.41 -18.31
C SER A 120 44.70 16.19 -19.08
N THR A 121 44.06 16.27 -20.25
CA THR A 121 44.21 17.20 -21.40
C THR A 121 42.91 17.41 -22.20
N THR A 122 42.75 18.64 -22.69
CA THR A 122 42.07 19.14 -23.90
C THR A 122 41.63 18.18 -25.02
N ALA A 123 40.41 18.36 -25.55
CA ALA A 123 40.16 18.59 -26.99
C ALA A 123 38.73 19.13 -27.27
N THR A 124 38.68 20.24 -27.99
CA THR A 124 37.52 20.99 -28.49
C THR A 124 37.07 20.55 -29.89
N SER A 125 35.76 20.54 -30.15
CA SER A 125 35.12 20.82 -31.48
C SER A 125 33.59 20.87 -31.30
N LYS A 126 32.93 22.04 -31.30
CA LYS A 126 32.32 22.77 -32.44
C LYS A 126 31.51 21.86 -33.38
N GLU A 127 30.18 21.84 -33.29
CA GLU A 127 29.21 22.73 -33.95
C GLU A 127 28.65 22.11 -35.26
N ASN A 128 27.34 21.81 -35.31
CA ASN A 128 26.48 22.31 -36.41
C ASN A 128 24.98 22.01 -36.26
N ASN A 129 24.22 23.06 -36.56
CA ASN A 129 22.77 23.16 -36.71
C ASN A 129 22.19 22.20 -37.76
N LYS A 130 20.95 21.74 -37.54
CA LYS A 130 19.87 21.93 -38.54
C LYS A 130 18.47 21.80 -37.94
N ARG A 131 17.74 22.91 -38.03
CA ARG A 131 16.30 23.06 -37.80
C ARG A 131 15.52 22.38 -38.92
N THR A 132 14.51 21.58 -38.58
CA THR A 132 13.30 21.41 -39.40
C THR A 132 12.08 21.54 -38.51
N ARG A 133 11.28 22.58 -38.79
CA ARG A 133 9.96 22.79 -38.21
C ARG A 133 8.94 21.85 -38.84
N LYS A 134 7.90 21.54 -38.05
CA LYS A 134 6.47 21.32 -38.43
C LYS A 134 5.94 19.89 -38.23
N ARG A 135 5.23 19.67 -37.12
CA ARG A 135 3.76 19.47 -37.12
C ARG A 135 3.20 19.35 -35.69
N GLN A 136 2.09 20.07 -35.47
CA GLN A 136 1.21 20.01 -34.32
C GLN A 136 0.88 18.58 -33.90
N ARG A 137 0.90 18.34 -32.58
CA ARG A 137 0.06 17.34 -31.91
C ARG A 137 -0.17 17.73 -30.45
N THR A 138 -0.88 18.84 -30.26
CA THR A 138 -1.54 19.16 -28.99
C THR A 138 -2.80 18.30 -28.92
N ASP A 139 -2.79 17.27 -28.07
CA ASP A 139 -4.00 16.59 -27.52
C ASP A 139 -3.68 15.36 -26.66
N SER A 140 -2.40 15.02 -26.45
CA SER A 140 -2.03 13.84 -25.64
C SER A 140 -1.44 14.15 -24.26
N VAL A 141 -1.41 15.44 -23.85
CA VAL A 141 -0.75 15.87 -22.60
C VAL A 141 -1.76 16.11 -21.46
N GLU A 142 -3.06 16.20 -21.73
CA GLU A 142 -4.06 16.39 -20.65
C GLU A 142 -4.35 15.10 -19.87
N LYS A 143 -4.22 13.91 -20.47
CA LYS A 143 -4.40 12.63 -19.77
C LYS A 143 -3.27 12.25 -18.80
N LEU A 144 -2.16 13.00 -18.79
CA LEU A 144 -1.00 12.74 -17.92
C LEU A 144 -0.81 13.78 -16.80
N LYS A 145 -1.63 14.83 -16.75
CA LYS A 145 -1.52 15.88 -15.71
C LYS A 145 -2.22 15.53 -14.40
N THR A 146 -3.04 14.49 -14.36
CA THR A 146 -3.78 14.09 -13.14
C THR A 146 -2.91 13.32 -12.13
N PHE A 147 -1.67 12.98 -12.47
CA PHE A 147 -0.82 12.09 -11.65
C PHE A 147 0.18 12.81 -10.72
N GLU A 148 0.18 14.14 -10.63
CA GLU A 148 1.29 14.87 -10.00
C GLU A 148 0.97 15.55 -8.65
N ASN A 149 -0.15 15.24 -7.99
CA ASN A 149 -0.39 15.62 -6.59
C ASN A 149 -1.00 14.45 -5.82
N LYS A 150 -0.23 13.40 -5.53
CA LYS A 150 -0.71 12.35 -4.62
C LYS A 150 -0.70 12.90 -3.19
N VAL A 151 -1.79 13.55 -2.79
CA VAL A 151 -2.07 13.86 -1.38
C VAL A 151 -2.17 12.53 -0.67
N VAL A 152 -1.16 12.18 0.13
CA VAL A 152 -1.21 10.93 0.90
C VAL A 152 -2.18 11.15 2.05
N ILE A 153 -3.35 10.52 1.98
CA ILE A 153 -4.32 10.49 3.07
C ILE A 153 -3.90 9.35 4.00
N GLU A 154 -3.35 9.70 5.16
CA GLU A 154 -2.90 8.74 6.16
C GLU A 154 -4.09 8.31 7.04
N ILE A 155 -4.56 7.07 6.85
CA ILE A 155 -5.54 6.44 7.75
C ILE A 155 -4.77 5.68 8.83
N LYS A 156 -4.99 6.04 10.10
CA LYS A 156 -4.40 5.33 11.23
C LYS A 156 -5.25 4.11 11.55
N LEU A 157 -4.71 2.93 11.27
CA LEU A 157 -5.33 1.67 11.68
C LEU A 157 -4.98 1.32 13.13
N PRO A 158 -5.95 0.84 13.93
CA PRO A 158 -5.71 0.14 15.19
C PRO A 158 -4.73 -1.04 15.04
N ASP A 159 -4.02 -1.37 16.12
CA ASP A 159 -2.98 -2.41 16.09
C ASP A 159 -3.59 -3.82 15.93
N GLU A 160 -4.79 -4.04 16.46
CA GLU A 160 -5.58 -5.27 16.28
C GLU A 160 -5.87 -5.54 14.80
N ILE A 161 -6.19 -4.48 14.02
CA ILE A 161 -6.39 -4.59 12.57
C ILE A 161 -5.07 -4.96 11.89
N LYS A 162 -3.97 -4.30 12.24
CA LYS A 162 -2.64 -4.59 11.65
C LYS A 162 -2.19 -6.02 11.96
N MET A 163 -2.40 -6.48 13.20
CA MET A 163 -2.09 -7.86 13.60
C MET A 163 -2.92 -8.86 12.81
N CYS A 164 -4.23 -8.61 12.65
CA CYS A 164 -5.09 -9.45 11.83
C CYS A 164 -4.60 -9.51 10.37
N LEU A 165 -4.28 -8.38 9.76
CA LEU A 165 -3.78 -8.32 8.37
C LEU A 165 -2.42 -9.02 8.21
N SER A 166 -1.53 -8.86 9.19
CA SER A 166 -0.24 -9.56 9.18
C SER A 166 -0.41 -11.07 9.31
N ARG A 167 -1.37 -11.54 10.12
CA ARG A 167 -1.66 -12.96 10.28
C ARG A 167 -2.32 -13.54 9.03
N ASP A 168 -3.34 -12.86 8.49
CA ASP A 168 -4.00 -13.20 7.23
C ASP A 168 -2.98 -13.37 6.08
N TRP A 169 -2.08 -12.39 5.92
CA TRP A 169 -1.02 -12.47 4.91
C TRP A 169 -0.14 -13.72 5.08
N HIS A 170 0.22 -14.08 6.31
CA HIS A 170 1.03 -15.27 6.59
C HIS A 170 0.28 -16.57 6.30
N LEU A 171 -0.98 -16.68 6.75
CA LEU A 171 -1.80 -17.87 6.53
C LEU A 171 -1.95 -18.17 5.03
N ILE A 172 -2.13 -17.12 4.22
CA ILE A 172 -2.36 -17.28 2.78
C ILE A 172 -1.05 -17.53 2.03
N ASN A 173 -0.03 -16.69 2.24
CA ASN A 173 1.19 -16.74 1.43
C ASN A 173 2.24 -17.73 1.93
N ASN A 174 2.24 -18.07 3.23
CA ASN A 174 3.24 -18.98 3.82
C ASN A 174 2.65 -20.33 4.20
N GLU A 175 1.41 -20.39 4.70
CA GLU A 175 0.77 -21.65 5.09
C GLU A 175 -0.17 -22.24 4.02
N HIS A 176 -0.36 -21.56 2.89
CA HIS A 176 -1.23 -21.98 1.80
C HIS A 176 -2.66 -22.30 2.25
N LYS A 177 -3.19 -21.48 3.17
CA LYS A 177 -4.58 -21.55 3.60
C LYS A 177 -5.43 -20.51 2.91
N LEU A 178 -6.71 -20.80 2.72
CA LEU A 178 -7.70 -19.89 2.16
C LEU A 178 -8.85 -19.73 3.14
N LEU A 179 -9.47 -18.55 3.14
CA LEU A 179 -10.71 -18.33 3.88
C LEU A 179 -11.82 -19.21 3.31
N ILE A 180 -12.61 -19.79 4.22
CA ILE A 180 -13.83 -20.52 3.89
C ILE A 180 -14.89 -19.49 3.47
N ILE A 181 -15.55 -19.79 2.35
CA ILE A 181 -16.58 -18.95 1.74
C ILE A 181 -17.87 -19.79 1.62
N PRO A 182 -19.07 -19.22 1.85
CA PRO A 182 -19.33 -17.83 2.25
C PRO A 182 -18.82 -17.53 3.68
N CYS A 183 -18.21 -16.37 3.85
CA CYS A 183 -17.75 -15.93 5.17
C CYS A 183 -18.94 -15.60 6.08
N GLN A 184 -18.75 -15.78 7.39
CA GLN A 184 -19.75 -15.44 8.40
C GLN A 184 -19.08 -14.70 9.56
N PRO A 185 -19.50 -13.44 9.87
CA PRO A 185 -20.46 -12.63 9.11
C PRO A 185 -19.89 -12.12 7.77
N THR A 186 -20.78 -11.83 6.83
CA THR A 186 -20.46 -11.19 5.53
C THR A 186 -20.22 -9.69 5.69
N VAL A 187 -19.62 -9.02 4.69
CA VAL A 187 -19.43 -7.56 4.71
C VAL A 187 -20.77 -6.81 4.80
N GLU A 188 -21.79 -7.28 4.09
CA GLU A 188 -23.15 -6.74 4.18
C GLU A 188 -23.69 -6.85 5.61
N GLU A 189 -23.54 -8.01 6.26
CA GLU A 189 -23.94 -8.19 7.65
C GLU A 189 -23.15 -7.32 8.62
N ILE A 190 -21.83 -7.19 8.45
CA ILE A 190 -20.96 -6.37 9.30
C ILE A 190 -21.37 -4.89 9.23
N THR A 191 -21.62 -4.37 8.02
CA THR A 191 -22.03 -2.97 7.83
C THR A 191 -23.45 -2.73 8.36
N ASN A 192 -24.35 -3.71 8.27
CA ASN A 192 -25.65 -3.68 8.94
C ASN A 192 -25.52 -3.63 10.47
N LEU A 193 -24.66 -4.46 11.07
CA LEU A 193 -24.40 -4.45 12.51
C LEU A 193 -23.82 -3.10 12.96
N TYR A 194 -22.98 -2.48 12.14
CA TYR A 194 -22.47 -1.13 12.39
C TYR A 194 -23.62 -0.10 12.41
N ARG A 195 -24.49 -0.08 11.39
CA ARG A 195 -25.67 0.80 11.34
C ARG A 195 -26.56 0.63 12.58
N GLN A 196 -26.84 -0.62 12.96
CA GLN A 196 -27.65 -0.95 14.14
C GLN A 196 -26.99 -0.51 15.46
N SER A 197 -25.66 -0.58 15.57
CA SER A 197 -24.94 -0.13 16.76
C SER A 197 -25.09 1.38 17.04
N LYS A 198 -25.53 2.14 16.04
CA LYS A 198 -25.63 3.61 16.03
C LYS A 198 -27.07 4.13 16.09
N SER A 199 -28.07 3.37 15.62
CA SER A 199 -29.43 3.89 15.38
C SER A 199 -30.11 4.52 16.61
N ASN A 200 -29.79 4.06 17.82
CA ASN A 200 -30.40 4.57 19.06
C ASN A 200 -29.59 5.68 19.75
N LYS A 201 -28.42 6.04 19.22
CA LYS A 201 -27.46 6.95 19.87
C LYS A 201 -27.25 8.26 19.13
N GLN A 202 -27.76 8.37 17.90
CA GLN A 202 -27.45 9.47 16.98
C GLN A 202 -28.66 10.35 16.69
N LYS A 203 -28.40 11.61 16.34
CA LYS A 203 -29.41 12.48 15.75
C LYS A 203 -29.75 12.01 14.32
N PRO A 204 -30.93 12.35 13.76
CA PRO A 204 -31.35 11.88 12.44
C PRO A 204 -30.32 12.09 11.32
N ILE A 205 -29.69 13.28 11.26
CA ILE A 205 -28.68 13.62 10.25
C ILE A 205 -27.41 12.74 10.41
N GLU A 206 -26.97 12.50 11.64
CA GLU A 206 -25.80 11.65 11.92
C GLU A 206 -26.07 10.18 11.55
N ALA A 207 -27.32 9.72 11.73
CA ALA A 207 -27.75 8.40 11.31
C ALA A 207 -27.77 8.26 9.78
N GLU A 208 -28.24 9.29 9.06
CA GLU A 208 -28.18 9.32 7.60
C GLU A 208 -26.74 9.28 7.08
N HIS A 209 -25.84 10.06 7.66
CA HIS A 209 -24.42 10.01 7.31
C HIS A 209 -23.80 8.63 7.58
N THR A 210 -24.17 8.00 8.70
CA THR A 210 -23.71 6.65 9.06
C THR A 210 -24.21 5.62 8.05
N ASN A 211 -25.46 5.73 7.61
CA ASN A 211 -26.05 4.84 6.61
C ASN A 211 -25.36 5.01 5.25
N HIS A 212 -25.21 6.25 4.79
CA HIS A 212 -24.56 6.54 3.51
C HIS A 212 -23.09 6.10 3.50
N PHE A 213 -22.37 6.30 4.60
CA PHE A 213 -21.01 5.78 4.77
C PHE A 213 -20.98 4.25 4.67
N ALA A 214 -21.86 3.54 5.38
CA ALA A 214 -21.91 2.08 5.36
C ALA A 214 -22.24 1.52 3.95
N GLU A 215 -23.21 2.12 3.26
CA GLU A 215 -23.55 1.80 1.87
C GLU A 215 -22.38 2.05 0.91
N SER A 216 -21.65 3.15 1.12
CA SER A 216 -20.46 3.47 0.35
C SER A 216 -19.38 2.39 0.54
N ILE A 217 -19.12 1.95 1.77
CA ILE A 217 -18.15 0.88 2.05
C ILE A 217 -18.51 -0.41 1.30
N VAL A 218 -19.79 -0.82 1.31
CA VAL A 218 -20.27 -1.99 0.55
C VAL A 218 -20.02 -1.82 -0.95
N THR A 219 -20.44 -0.68 -1.50
CA THR A 219 -20.30 -0.38 -2.95
C THR A 219 -18.82 -0.38 -3.38
N TYR A 220 -17.96 0.23 -2.57
CA TYR A 220 -16.52 0.24 -2.82
C TYR A 220 -15.94 -1.17 -2.72
N PHE A 221 -16.34 -1.96 -1.72
CA PHE A 221 -15.89 -3.34 -1.54
C PHE A 221 -16.25 -4.21 -2.76
N ASP A 222 -17.49 -4.12 -3.24
CA ASP A 222 -17.97 -4.86 -4.40
C ASP A 222 -17.17 -4.54 -5.68
N THR A 223 -16.74 -3.29 -5.82
CA THR A 223 -15.93 -2.83 -6.95
C THR A 223 -14.45 -3.16 -6.79
N ALA A 224 -13.92 -3.11 -5.56
CA ALA A 224 -12.51 -3.24 -5.26
C ALA A 224 -12.05 -4.69 -5.12
N LEU A 225 -12.92 -5.63 -4.70
CA LEU A 225 -12.50 -6.98 -4.33
C LEU A 225 -11.62 -7.64 -5.39
N SER A 226 -12.17 -7.79 -6.61
CA SER A 226 -11.51 -8.53 -7.70
C SER A 226 -10.26 -7.83 -8.23
N THR A 227 -10.14 -6.51 -8.03
CA THR A 227 -9.05 -5.71 -8.59
C THR A 227 -7.88 -5.59 -7.62
N MET A 228 -8.13 -5.36 -6.32
CA MET A 228 -7.08 -4.95 -5.37
C MET A 228 -7.06 -5.68 -4.02
N LEU A 229 -8.08 -6.46 -3.66
CA LEU A 229 -8.19 -7.05 -2.30
C LEU A 229 -7.83 -8.54 -2.20
N LEU A 230 -7.77 -9.25 -3.34
CA LEU A 230 -7.44 -10.68 -3.39
C LEU A 230 -5.95 -10.92 -3.64
N TYR A 231 -5.34 -11.80 -2.85
CA TYR A 231 -4.02 -12.36 -3.15
C TYR A 231 -4.07 -13.26 -4.38
N ALA A 232 -2.91 -13.53 -4.98
CA ALA A 232 -2.81 -14.32 -6.21
C ALA A 232 -3.52 -15.69 -6.11
N VAL A 233 -3.36 -16.38 -4.98
CA VAL A 233 -3.96 -17.70 -4.73
C VAL A 233 -5.48 -17.67 -4.56
N GLU A 234 -6.05 -16.57 -4.04
CA GLU A 234 -7.50 -16.42 -3.85
C GLU A 234 -8.22 -16.13 -5.19
N ARG A 235 -7.50 -15.68 -6.22
CA ARG A 235 -8.10 -15.37 -7.54
C ARG A 235 -8.70 -16.60 -8.21
N THR A 236 -8.17 -17.79 -7.96
CA THR A 236 -8.74 -19.04 -8.48
C THR A 236 -10.08 -19.33 -7.80
N GLN A 237 -10.14 -19.25 -6.46
CA GLN A 237 -11.38 -19.39 -5.67
C GLN A 237 -12.45 -18.40 -6.15
N TYR A 238 -12.09 -17.13 -6.38
CA TYR A 238 -13.03 -16.12 -6.88
C TYR A 238 -13.59 -16.46 -8.27
N LYS A 239 -12.75 -16.94 -9.20
CA LYS A 239 -13.20 -17.36 -10.55
C LYS A 239 -14.16 -18.55 -10.50
N GLU A 240 -13.91 -19.50 -9.61
CA GLU A 240 -14.79 -20.67 -9.45
C GLU A 240 -16.17 -20.26 -8.91
N ILE A 241 -16.21 -19.38 -7.91
CA ILE A 241 -17.48 -18.84 -7.40
C ILE A 241 -18.21 -18.10 -8.54
N GLN A 242 -17.50 -17.31 -9.36
CA GLN A 242 -18.07 -16.64 -10.54
C GLN A 242 -18.66 -17.59 -11.58
N GLN A 243 -18.14 -18.81 -11.68
CA GLN A 243 -18.64 -19.82 -12.61
C GLN A 243 -19.82 -20.61 -12.03
N SER A 244 -19.85 -20.81 -10.71
CA SER A 244 -20.94 -21.51 -10.01
C SER A 244 -22.20 -20.65 -9.88
N HIS A 245 -22.05 -19.33 -9.77
CA HIS A 245 -23.15 -18.38 -9.96
C HIS A 245 -23.47 -18.30 -11.47
N GLY A 246 -24.63 -18.81 -11.87
CA GLY A 246 -24.99 -19.06 -13.27
C GLY A 246 -24.73 -17.89 -14.23
N LEU A 247 -24.59 -18.22 -15.53
CA LEU A 247 -24.30 -17.26 -16.60
C LEU A 247 -25.32 -16.10 -16.64
N GLY A 248 -25.01 -14.99 -15.96
CA GLY A 248 -25.80 -13.76 -16.04
C GLY A 248 -25.78 -12.90 -14.77
N ASP A 249 -25.69 -13.51 -13.59
CA ASP A 249 -25.70 -12.77 -12.33
C ASP A 249 -24.28 -12.46 -11.86
N LYS A 250 -23.98 -11.17 -11.74
CA LYS A 250 -22.75 -10.73 -11.08
C LYS A 250 -22.87 -11.10 -9.61
N ILE A 251 -21.90 -11.87 -9.11
CA ILE A 251 -21.71 -12.01 -7.67
C ILE A 251 -21.60 -10.63 -7.06
N GLN A 252 -22.26 -10.45 -5.93
CA GLN A 252 -22.04 -9.32 -5.04
C GLN A 252 -21.03 -9.74 -3.97
N PRO A 253 -19.75 -9.33 -4.07
CA PRO A 253 -18.71 -9.69 -3.10
C PRO A 253 -19.10 -9.50 -1.64
N SER A 254 -19.84 -8.45 -1.32
CA SER A 254 -20.22 -8.09 0.06
C SER A 254 -21.09 -9.15 0.75
N ASN A 255 -21.81 -9.97 -0.02
CA ASN A 255 -22.65 -11.06 0.48
C ASN A 255 -21.91 -12.40 0.59
N VAL A 256 -20.63 -12.44 0.19
CA VAL A 256 -19.86 -13.68 0.08
C VAL A 256 -18.60 -13.62 0.94
N TYR A 257 -17.93 -12.47 0.95
CA TYR A 257 -16.69 -12.24 1.69
C TYR A 257 -16.98 -11.56 3.03
N GLY A 258 -16.02 -11.63 3.95
CA GLY A 258 -16.22 -11.23 5.35
C GLY A 258 -15.20 -10.23 5.88
N ILE A 259 -15.07 -10.22 7.20
CA ILE A 259 -14.29 -9.21 7.94
C ILE A 259 -12.84 -9.09 7.46
N VAL A 260 -12.14 -10.19 7.16
CA VAL A 260 -10.71 -10.15 6.81
C VAL A 260 -10.48 -9.37 5.52
N HIS A 261 -11.27 -9.64 4.46
CA HIS A 261 -11.21 -8.89 3.22
C HIS A 261 -11.64 -7.43 3.38
N LEU A 262 -12.63 -7.16 4.25
CA LEU A 262 -13.03 -5.80 4.60
C LEU A 262 -11.86 -5.03 5.25
N LEU A 263 -11.09 -5.66 6.14
CA LEU A 263 -9.91 -5.03 6.73
C LEU A 263 -8.84 -4.70 5.68
N ARG A 264 -8.69 -5.54 4.64
CA ARG A 264 -7.79 -5.23 3.50
C ARG A 264 -8.25 -3.95 2.80
N LEU A 265 -9.55 -3.78 2.55
CA LEU A 265 -10.10 -2.53 2.00
C LEU A 265 -9.77 -1.34 2.90
N MET A 266 -10.01 -1.44 4.21
CA MET A 266 -9.73 -0.37 5.15
C MET A 266 -8.24 0.06 5.13
N SER A 267 -7.33 -0.88 4.88
CA SER A 267 -5.89 -0.60 4.76
C SER A 267 -5.49 0.13 3.47
N GLN A 268 -6.27 -0.05 2.40
CA GLN A 268 -6.01 0.58 1.10
C GLN A 268 -6.76 1.91 0.93
N LEU A 269 -7.78 2.17 1.75
CA LEU A 269 -8.70 3.30 1.57
C LEU A 269 -8.00 4.66 1.50
N GLY A 270 -6.95 4.88 2.30
CA GLY A 270 -6.19 6.14 2.26
C GLY A 270 -5.46 6.35 0.94
N SER A 271 -4.97 5.26 0.33
CA SER A 271 -4.39 5.29 -1.02
C SER A 271 -5.44 5.52 -2.08
N ILE A 272 -6.65 4.97 -1.93
CA ILE A 272 -7.76 5.13 -2.89
C ILE A 272 -8.26 6.59 -2.86
N LEU A 273 -8.51 7.14 -1.67
CA LEU A 273 -9.01 8.51 -1.49
C LEU A 273 -8.03 9.56 -2.03
N ALA A 274 -6.73 9.28 -2.04
CA ALA A 274 -5.70 10.16 -2.62
C ALA A 274 -5.89 10.43 -4.12
N TYR A 275 -6.67 9.59 -4.82
CA TYR A 275 -6.99 9.75 -6.25
C TYR A 275 -8.37 10.37 -6.51
N SER A 276 -9.17 10.58 -5.47
CA SER A 276 -10.47 11.22 -5.58
C SER A 276 -10.34 12.75 -5.46
N PRO A 277 -11.02 13.54 -6.31
CA PRO A 277 -10.99 14.99 -6.22
C PRO A 277 -11.88 15.47 -5.05
N LEU A 278 -11.38 15.32 -3.82
CA LEU A 278 -12.06 15.72 -2.58
C LEU A 278 -11.47 17.02 -2.03
N GLU A 279 -12.34 17.88 -1.50
CA GLU A 279 -11.93 19.04 -0.71
C GLU A 279 -11.44 18.61 0.68
N GLN A 280 -10.61 19.44 1.33
CA GLN A 280 -10.04 19.10 2.64
C GLN A 280 -11.12 18.85 3.70
N THR A 281 -12.22 19.61 3.66
CA THR A 281 -13.37 19.46 4.55
C THR A 281 -14.09 18.11 4.36
N GLU A 282 -14.19 17.64 3.11
CA GLU A 282 -14.77 16.34 2.77
C GLU A 282 -13.86 15.20 3.24
N VAL A 283 -12.55 15.36 3.06
CA VAL A 283 -11.55 14.40 3.58
C VAL A 283 -11.63 14.31 5.10
N ASP A 284 -11.64 15.45 5.80
CA ASP A 284 -11.72 15.48 7.27
C ASP A 284 -13.02 14.84 7.77
N PHE A 285 -14.15 15.13 7.10
CA PHE A 285 -15.44 14.51 7.40
C PHE A 285 -15.40 12.98 7.22
N LEU A 286 -14.84 12.51 6.10
CA LEU A 286 -14.73 11.09 5.82
C LEU A 286 -13.80 10.37 6.80
N LEU A 287 -12.69 11.01 7.20
CA LEU A 287 -11.75 10.46 8.18
C LEU A 287 -12.40 10.26 9.56
N VAL A 288 -13.35 11.10 9.95
CA VAL A 288 -14.13 10.91 11.20
C VAL A 288 -14.97 9.63 11.13
N HIS A 289 -15.66 9.39 10.02
CA HIS A 289 -16.46 8.17 9.83
C HIS A 289 -15.58 6.91 9.69
N ILE A 290 -14.43 7.02 9.03
CA ILE A 290 -13.45 5.93 8.92
C ILE A 290 -12.89 5.56 10.31
N ASP A 291 -12.51 6.54 11.13
CA ASP A 291 -12.01 6.28 12.50
C ASP A 291 -13.09 5.59 13.36
N ASP A 292 -14.32 6.09 13.31
CA ASP A 292 -15.44 5.52 14.05
C ASP A 292 -15.75 4.08 13.60
N PHE A 293 -15.72 3.81 12.30
CA PHE A 293 -15.90 2.46 11.76
C PHE A 293 -14.74 1.55 12.15
N ASN A 294 -13.49 2.00 12.07
CA ASN A 294 -12.32 1.22 12.51
C ASN A 294 -12.41 0.86 14.00
N ARG A 295 -12.88 1.75 14.86
CA ARG A 295 -13.14 1.45 16.29
C ARG A 295 -14.26 0.42 16.47
N PHE A 296 -15.27 0.45 15.62
CA PHE A 296 -16.31 -0.59 15.62
C PHE A 296 -15.73 -1.94 15.21
N LEU A 297 -14.91 -2.00 14.17
CA LEU A 297 -14.26 -3.23 13.73
C LEU A 297 -13.32 -3.77 14.82
N GLU A 298 -12.44 -2.92 15.37
CA GLU A 298 -11.48 -3.25 16.44
C GLU A 298 -12.14 -3.99 17.63
N LYS A 299 -13.32 -3.53 18.06
CA LYS A 299 -14.08 -4.15 19.16
C LYS A 299 -14.61 -5.54 18.84
N ASN A 300 -14.82 -5.86 17.56
CA ASN A 300 -15.48 -7.09 17.13
C ASN A 300 -14.54 -8.07 16.39
N ILE A 301 -13.32 -7.66 16.03
CA ILE A 301 -12.34 -8.50 15.32
C ILE A 301 -12.11 -9.83 16.01
N LYS A 302 -11.94 -9.84 17.34
CA LYS A 302 -11.69 -11.09 18.09
C LYS A 302 -12.87 -12.05 18.07
N THR A 303 -14.07 -11.55 17.79
CA THR A 303 -15.30 -12.36 17.69
C THR A 303 -15.48 -12.93 16.28
N TRP A 304 -15.06 -12.18 15.25
CA TRP A 304 -15.32 -12.55 13.85
C TRP A 304 -14.12 -13.19 13.15
N VAL A 305 -12.91 -13.02 13.67
CA VAL A 305 -11.68 -13.59 13.12
C VAL A 305 -11.26 -14.79 13.96
N ASN A 306 -11.34 -15.97 13.37
CA ASN A 306 -10.84 -17.22 13.93
C ASN A 306 -10.03 -17.97 12.86
N ASP A 307 -8.98 -18.68 13.29
CA ASP A 307 -8.17 -19.53 12.41
C ASP A 307 -8.98 -20.71 11.84
N ASP A 308 -10.06 -21.13 12.53
CA ASP A 308 -10.97 -22.16 12.04
C ASP A 308 -11.73 -21.74 10.76
N HIS A 309 -11.71 -20.45 10.42
CA HIS A 309 -12.26 -19.93 9.17
C HIS A 309 -11.30 -20.11 7.98
N TYR A 310 -10.11 -20.68 8.20
CA TYR A 310 -9.13 -20.96 7.16
C TYR A 310 -8.99 -22.46 6.92
N GLN A 311 -8.88 -22.87 5.66
CA GLN A 311 -8.68 -24.25 5.24
C GLN A 311 -7.50 -24.39 4.28
N ASN A 312 -6.89 -25.56 4.22
CA ASN A 312 -5.76 -25.81 3.31
C ASN A 312 -6.21 -25.72 1.84
N ALA A 313 -5.46 -24.98 1.02
CA ALA A 313 -5.72 -24.85 -0.42
C ALA A 313 -5.55 -26.17 -1.21
N ALA A 314 -4.90 -27.18 -0.62
CA ALA A 314 -4.59 -28.46 -1.26
C ALA A 314 -5.77 -29.46 -1.31
N GLY A 315 -6.87 -29.20 -0.59
CA GLY A 315 -8.11 -29.94 -0.75
C GLY A 315 -8.87 -29.35 -1.92
N GLY A 316 -8.91 -30.05 -3.07
CA GLY A 316 -9.76 -29.66 -4.18
C GLY A 316 -11.16 -29.27 -3.68
N ILE A 317 -11.67 -28.17 -4.22
CA ILE A 317 -12.80 -27.33 -3.76
C ILE A 317 -14.18 -28.05 -3.81
N ASN A 318 -14.20 -29.39 -3.80
CA ASN A 318 -15.41 -30.20 -3.76
C ASN A 318 -16.09 -30.25 -2.37
N SER A 319 -15.57 -29.53 -1.36
CA SER A 319 -16.25 -29.36 -0.05
C SER A 319 -16.81 -27.95 0.18
N ILE A 320 -16.69 -27.03 -0.79
CA ILE A 320 -17.07 -25.60 -0.61
C ILE A 320 -18.50 -25.29 -1.08
N ILE A 321 -19.22 -26.30 -1.60
CA ILE A 321 -20.63 -26.18 -1.95
C ILE A 321 -21.38 -27.29 -1.21
N GLN A 322 -21.73 -27.05 0.05
CA GLN A 322 -22.82 -27.74 0.73
C GLN A 322 -23.78 -26.73 1.34
#